data_AF-B6UD10-F1
#
_entry.id   AF-B6UD10-F1
#
_cell.length_a   1.000
_cell.length_b   1.000
_cell.length_c   1.000
_cell.angle_alpha   90.00
_cell.angle_beta   90.00
_cell.angle_gamma   90.00
#
_symmetry.space_group_name_H-M   'P 1'
#
loop_
_entity.id
_entity.type
_entity.pdbx_description
1 polymer ?
#
loop_
_entity_poly.entity_id
_entity_poly.type
_entity_poly.pdbx_seq_one_letter_code
_entity_poly.pdbx_strand_id
1 'polypeptide(L)' 'MASQGEPSASASDPKEKKDYSTAILERKKSPNRLVVDEATNDDNSVVALHPDTMERLQLFRGDTVLLKV' A
#
# COMPACT_ATOMS: atom_id res chain seq x y z
N MET A 1 44.55 11.12 -14.15
CA MET A 1 44.14 12.28 -14.96
C MET A 1 43.94 11.80 -16.40
N ALA A 2 42.82 12.18 -17.02
CA ALA A 2 42.38 11.95 -18.41
C ALA A 2 41.78 10.56 -18.79
N SER A 3 40.44 10.48 -18.86
CA SER A 3 39.68 10.58 -20.13
C SER A 3 38.18 10.39 -19.87
N GLN A 4 37.38 11.30 -20.43
CA GLN A 4 35.91 11.24 -20.47
C GLN A 4 35.45 10.16 -21.46
N GLY A 5 34.25 9.62 -21.22
CA GLY A 5 33.53 8.79 -22.18
C GLY A 5 32.27 8.20 -21.58
N GLU A 6 31.19 8.99 -21.48
CA GLU A 6 29.85 8.43 -21.59
C GLU A 6 29.69 7.85 -23.01
N PRO A 7 28.94 6.74 -23.15
CA PRO A 7 27.61 6.93 -23.70
C PRO A 7 26.54 5.98 -23.12
N SER A 8 25.34 6.56 -22.96
CA SER A 8 24.06 6.03 -23.44
C SER A 8 23.62 4.62 -23.04
N ALA A 9 22.55 4.53 -22.25
CA ALA A 9 21.33 3.86 -22.71
C ALA A 9 20.15 4.23 -21.80
N SER A 10 19.28 5.07 -22.33
CA SER A 10 17.88 5.16 -21.98
C SER A 10 17.23 3.78 -21.84
N ALA A 11 16.66 3.50 -20.67
CA ALA A 11 15.58 2.54 -20.55
C ALA A 11 14.45 3.23 -19.77
N SER A 12 13.71 4.04 -20.50
CA SER A 12 12.35 4.44 -20.16
C SER A 12 11.59 3.23 -19.59
N ASP A 13 11.17 3.30 -18.33
CA ASP A 13 10.21 2.36 -17.76
C ASP A 13 9.06 2.21 -18.75
N PRO A 14 8.80 1.01 -19.29
CA PRO A 14 7.71 0.84 -20.22
C PRO A 14 6.44 1.20 -19.47
N LYS A 15 5.73 2.24 -19.95
CA LYS A 15 4.32 2.46 -19.62
C LYS A 15 3.63 1.12 -19.86
N GLU A 16 3.40 0.37 -18.78
CA GLU A 16 2.61 -0.84 -18.79
C GLU A 16 1.32 -0.51 -19.54
N LYS A 17 1.10 -1.23 -20.62
CA LYS A 17 -0.16 -1.19 -21.35
C LYS A 17 -1.20 -1.69 -20.36
N LYS A 18 -1.90 -0.78 -19.69
CA LYS A 18 -2.94 -1.13 -18.73
C LYS A 18 -4.04 -1.82 -19.51
N ASP A 19 -4.21 -3.11 -19.27
CA ASP A 19 -5.28 -3.90 -19.86
C ASP A 19 -6.61 -3.48 -19.22
N TYR A 20 -7.25 -2.46 -19.79
CA TYR A 20 -8.52 -1.90 -19.33
C TYR A 20 -9.65 -2.94 -19.26
N SER A 21 -9.53 -4.04 -20.01
CA SER A 21 -10.43 -5.19 -20.01
C SER A 21 -10.60 -5.84 -18.63
N THR A 22 -9.59 -5.72 -17.75
CA THR A 22 -9.59 -6.31 -16.40
C THR A 22 -9.50 -5.28 -15.28
N ALA A 23 -9.58 -3.97 -15.58
CA ALA A 23 -9.43 -2.89 -14.61
C ALA A 23 -10.47 -2.90 -13.47
N ILE A 24 -11.60 -3.60 -13.64
CA ILE A 24 -12.61 -3.80 -12.58
C ILE A 24 -12.10 -4.79 -11.51
N LEU A 25 -11.28 -5.77 -11.89
CA LEU A 25 -10.66 -6.74 -10.98
C LEU A 25 -9.46 -6.14 -10.23
N GLU A 26 -8.83 -5.10 -10.79
CA GLU A 26 -7.81 -4.33 -10.10
C GLU A 26 -8.40 -3.62 -8.89
N ARG A 27 -8.18 -4.21 -7.71
CA ARG A 27 -8.59 -3.61 -6.45
C ARG A 27 -7.92 -2.24 -6.32
N LYS A 28 -8.74 -1.18 -6.29
CA LYS A 28 -8.28 0.18 -6.03
C LYS A 28 -7.37 0.19 -4.81
N LYS A 29 -6.11 0.61 -5.01
CA LYS A 29 -5.16 0.85 -3.92
C LYS A 29 -5.66 2.06 -3.14
N SER A 30 -6.25 1.83 -1.97
CA SER A 30 -6.60 2.87 -1.01
C SER A 30 -5.85 2.61 0.29
N PRO A 31 -5.38 3.66 1.00
CA PRO A 31 -4.54 3.51 2.20
C PRO A 31 -5.23 2.75 3.34
N ASN A 32 -6.55 2.72 3.33
CA ASN A 32 -7.46 2.07 4.27
C ASN A 32 -7.91 0.66 3.81
N ARG A 33 -7.35 0.13 2.72
CA ARG A 33 -7.55 -1.27 2.33
C ARG A 33 -6.45 -2.13 2.93
N LEU A 34 -6.76 -2.73 4.07
CA LEU A 34 -5.86 -3.57 4.83
C LEU A 34 -6.15 -5.06 4.56
N VAL A 35 -5.20 -5.91 4.91
CA VAL A 35 -5.32 -7.38 4.84
C VAL A 35 -5.62 -7.89 6.25
N VAL A 36 -6.51 -8.89 6.33
CA VAL A 36 -6.85 -9.55 7.60
C VAL A 36 -5.73 -10.52 7.96
N ASP A 37 -5.29 -10.44 9.22
CA ASP A 37 -4.28 -11.32 9.81
C ASP A 37 -4.79 -11.88 11.14
N GLU A 38 -4.13 -12.90 11.67
CA GLU A 38 -4.47 -13.53 12.94
C GLU A 38 -4.13 -12.59 14.11
N ALA A 39 -5.09 -12.38 15.01
CA ALA A 39 -4.90 -11.51 16.17
C ALA A 39 -4.06 -12.21 17.25
N THR A 40 -3.22 -11.45 17.95
CA THR A 40 -2.46 -11.94 19.11
C THR A 40 -3.24 -11.86 20.43
N ASN A 41 -4.41 -11.21 20.42
CA ASN A 41 -5.29 -11.04 21.59
C ASN A 41 -6.72 -11.44 21.22
N ASP A 42 -7.41 -12.13 22.14
CA ASP A 42 -8.77 -12.63 22.00
C ASP A 42 -9.83 -11.61 22.50
N ASP A 43 -9.73 -10.37 22.02
CA ASP A 43 -10.74 -9.34 22.29
C ASP A 43 -11.52 -8.99 21.01
N ASN A 44 -12.83 -9.27 21.02
CA ASN A 44 -13.72 -9.04 19.88
C ASN A 44 -13.91 -7.56 19.51
N SER A 45 -13.51 -6.64 20.40
CA SER A 45 -13.69 -5.20 20.24
C SER A 45 -12.41 -4.46 19.85
N VAL A 46 -11.25 -5.15 19.82
CA VAL A 46 -9.95 -4.53 19.60
C VAL A 46 -9.31 -5.04 18.31
N VAL A 47 -8.78 -4.12 17.51
CA VAL A 47 -7.96 -4.42 16.34
C VAL A 47 -6.54 -3.89 16.52
N ALA A 48 -5.55 -4.66 16.07
CA ALA A 48 -4.15 -4.25 16.09
C ALA A 48 -3.72 -3.75 14.71
N LEU A 49 -3.03 -2.61 14.68
CA LEU A 49 -2.42 -2.04 13.48
C LEU A 49 -0.96 -1.69 13.75
N HIS A 50 -0.14 -1.73 12.71
CA HIS A 50 1.24 -1.22 12.79
C HIS A 50 1.23 0.30 13.05
N PRO A 51 2.14 0.85 13.89
CA PRO A 51 2.19 2.28 14.20
C PRO A 51 2.24 3.17 12.95
N ASP A 52 3.03 2.81 11.94
CA ASP A 52 3.11 3.58 10.68
C ASP A 52 1.76 3.66 9.95
N THR A 53 0.95 2.59 10.01
CA THR A 53 -0.39 2.56 9.40
C THR A 53 -1.37 3.42 10.19
N MET A 54 -1.26 3.41 11.52
CA MET A 54 -2.04 4.29 12.39
C MET A 54 -1.76 5.76 12.07
N GLU A 55 -0.50 6.15 11.92
CA GLU A 55 -0.12 7.53 11.58
C GLU A 55 -0.62 7.94 10.18
N ARG A 56 -0.49 7.06 9.18
CA ARG A 56 -0.99 7.31 7.81
C ARG A 56 -2.51 7.47 7.74
N LEU A 57 -3.25 6.73 8.57
CA LEU A 57 -4.71 6.82 8.66
C LEU A 57 -5.18 7.85 9.70
N GLN A 58 -4.25 8.50 10.39
CA GLN A 58 -4.51 9.46 11.47
C GLN A 58 -5.39 8.88 12.60
N LEU A 59 -5.19 7.61 12.91
CA LEU A 59 -5.88 6.91 14.00
C LEU A 59 -5.02 6.96 15.27
N PHE A 60 -5.68 7.22 16.39
CA PHE A 60 -5.06 7.16 17.71
C PHE A 60 -5.63 6.01 18.54
N ARG A 61 -4.90 5.63 19.60
CA ARG A 61 -5.36 4.57 20.50
C ARG A 61 -6.66 5.00 21.19
N GLY A 62 -7.69 4.17 21.06
CA GLY A 62 -9.01 4.41 21.63
C GLY A 62 -10.06 4.92 20.63
N ASP A 63 -9.66 5.19 19.38
CA ASP A 63 -10.61 5.56 18.33
C ASP A 63 -11.54 4.38 17.98
N THR A 64 -12.81 4.70 17.71
CA THR A 64 -13.78 3.72 17.19
C THR A 64 -13.72 3.70 15.67
N VAL A 65 -13.59 2.51 15.10
CA VAL A 65 -13.42 2.31 13.66
C VAL A 65 -14.60 1.55 13.05
N LEU A 66 -14.94 1.88 11.80
CA LEU A 66 -15.92 1.13 11.02
C LEU A 66 -15.20 0.17 10.08
N LEU A 67 -15.44 -1.13 10.26
CA LEU A 67 -14.95 -2.16 9.35
C LEU A 67 -16.01 -2.46 8.29
N LYS A 68 -15.58 -2.49 7.03
CA LYS A 68 -16.43 -2.89 5.90
C LYS A 68 -15.74 -4.00 5.12
N VAL A 69 -16.44 -5.13 4.98
CA VAL A 69 -16.04 -6.28 4.17
C VAL A 69 -16.38 -6.05 2.70
#